data_AF-A0A2P2K775-F1
#
_entry.id   AF-A0A2P2K775-F1
#
_cell.length_a   1.000
_cell.length_b   1.000
_cell.length_c   1.000
_cell.angle_alpha   90.00
_cell.angle_beta   90.00
_cell.angle_gamma   90.00
#
_symmetry.space_group_name_H-M   'P 1'
#
loop_
_entity.id
_entity.type
_entity.pdbx_description
1 polymer ?
#
loop_
_entity_poly.entity_id
_entity_poly.type
_entity_poly.pdbx_seq_one_letter_code
_entity_poly.pdbx_strand_id
1 'polypeptide(L)'
;MESGLKPMDAEQLRECGHKMVDFIADYYKTIENFPVLSQVEPGYLHKLLPDSAPSQPESLQNVLDGEQSDYRSLFPVFVFSLLLWTPHPTV
;
A
#
# COMPACT_ATOMS: atom_id res chain seq x y z
N MET A 1 15.52 4.09 -23.79
CA MET A 1 14.17 3.67 -23.43
C MET A 1 13.93 4.19 -22.02
N GLU A 2 13.38 5.40 -21.88
CA GLU A 2 13.02 5.93 -20.57
C GLU A 2 11.59 5.47 -20.24
N SER A 3 11.46 4.43 -19.42
CA SER A 3 10.17 3.86 -18.99
C SER A 3 9.89 4.14 -17.51
N GLY A 4 10.11 5.39 -17.07
CA GLY A 4 9.81 5.84 -15.72
C GLY A 4 8.50 6.63 -15.66
N LEU A 5 7.79 6.55 -14.53
CA LEU A 5 6.69 7.47 -14.24
C LEU A 5 7.24 8.90 -14.20
N LYS A 6 6.62 9.80 -14.97
CA LYS A 6 6.98 11.21 -15.05
C LYS A 6 6.18 12.01 -14.03
N PRO A 7 6.79 12.97 -13.34
CA PRO A 7 6.07 13.86 -12.45
C PRO A 7 4.94 14.58 -13.20
N MET A 8 3.71 14.46 -12.69
CA MET A 8 2.52 15.19 -13.15
C MET A 8 2.18 15.02 -14.65
N ASP A 9 2.51 13.87 -15.24
CA ASP A 9 2.01 13.52 -16.57
C ASP A 9 0.54 13.08 -16.50
N ALA A 10 -0.34 13.76 -17.24
CA ALA A 10 -1.78 13.57 -17.14
C ALA A 10 -2.26 12.19 -17.62
N GLU A 11 -1.63 11.64 -18.66
CA GLU A 11 -2.01 10.34 -19.23
C GLU A 11 -1.55 9.21 -18.31
N GLN A 12 -0.30 9.29 -17.81
CA GLN A 12 0.21 8.35 -16.82
C GLN A 12 -0.57 8.41 -15.51
N LEU A 13 -0.99 9.61 -15.07
CA LEU A 13 -1.87 9.79 -13.92
C LEU A 13 -3.21 9.07 -14.16
N ARG A 14 -3.83 9.24 -15.32
CA ARG A 14 -5.11 8.59 -15.65
C ARG A 14 -4.98 7.07 -15.62
N GLU A 15 -3.94 6.54 -16.25
CA GLU A 15 -3.68 5.09 -16.29
C GLU A 15 -3.41 4.52 -14.90
N CYS A 16 -2.55 5.16 -14.11
CA CYS A 16 -2.25 4.74 -12.74
C CYS A 16 -3.47 4.88 -11.82
N GLY A 17 -4.25 5.94 -12.00
CA GLY A 17 -5.46 6.20 -11.25
C GLY A 17 -6.52 5.13 -11.45
N HIS A 18 -6.73 4.66 -12.68
CA HIS A 18 -7.64 3.53 -12.95
C HIS A 18 -7.19 2.26 -12.24
N LYS A 19 -5.90 1.90 -12.33
CA LYS A 19 -5.36 0.73 -11.61
C LYS A 19 -5.54 0.84 -10.10
N MET A 20 -5.36 2.03 -9.53
CA MET A 20 -5.56 2.27 -8.11
C MET A 20 -7.04 2.13 -7.71
N VAL A 21 -7.97 2.64 -8.52
CA VAL A 21 -9.41 2.50 -8.28
C VAL A 21 -9.82 1.02 -8.31
N ASP A 22 -9.35 0.26 -9.31
CA ASP A 22 -9.61 -1.17 -9.42
C ASP A 22 -9.06 -1.93 -8.21
N PHE A 23 -7.84 -1.62 -7.78
CA PHE A 23 -7.23 -2.20 -6.57
C PHE A 23 -8.07 -1.94 -5.31
N ILE A 24 -8.54 -0.71 -5.11
CA ILE A 24 -9.38 -0.35 -3.96
C ILE A 24 -10.71 -1.11 -4.02
N ALA A 25 -11.34 -1.18 -5.20
CA ALA A 25 -12.59 -1.92 -5.37
C ALA A 25 -12.44 -3.41 -5.04
N ASP A 26 -11.35 -4.04 -5.50
CA ASP A 26 -11.05 -5.44 -5.22
C ASP A 26 -10.73 -5.69 -3.73
N TYR A 27 -10.05 -4.73 -3.08
CA TYR A 27 -9.84 -4.77 -1.63
C TYR A 27 -11.17 -4.76 -0.87
N TYR A 28 -12.07 -3.81 -1.17
CA TYR A 28 -13.38 -3.75 -0.50
C TYR A 28 -14.26 -4.97 -0.77
N LYS A 29 -14.17 -5.56 -1.97
CA LYS A 29 -14.88 -6.81 -2.30
C LYS A 29 -14.43 -8.00 -1.46
N THR A 30 -13.18 -7.98 -0.99
CA THR A 30 -12.56 -9.09 -0.24
C THR A 30 -12.27 -8.75 1.22
N ILE A 31 -12.66 -7.57 1.68
CA ILE A 31 -12.29 -7.01 3.00
C ILE A 31 -12.71 -7.92 4.16
N GLU A 32 -13.86 -8.59 4.04
CA GLU A 32 -14.40 -9.50 5.05
C GLU A 32 -13.57 -10.78 5.24
N ASN A 33 -12.70 -11.10 4.28
CA ASN A 33 -11.79 -12.24 4.38
C ASN A 33 -10.55 -11.94 5.25
N PHE A 34 -10.32 -10.67 5.59
CA PHE A 34 -9.19 -10.26 6.42
C PHE A 34 -9.63 -10.14 7.89
N PRO A 35 -8.77 -10.54 8.85
CA PRO A 35 -9.06 -10.35 10.25
C PRO A 35 -9.16 -8.84 10.54
N VAL A 36 -10.22 -8.45 11.25
CA VAL A 36 -10.47 -7.06 11.64
C VAL A 36 -9.30 -6.53 12.50
N LEU A 37 -8.80 -7.35 13.43
CA LEU A 37 -7.63 -7.03 14.23
C LEU A 37 -6.36 -7.56 13.55
N SER A 38 -5.35 -6.69 13.41
CA SER A 38 -4.03 -7.08 12.94
C SER A 38 -3.40 -8.16 13.82
N GLN A 39 -2.81 -9.19 13.19
CA GLN A 39 -2.20 -10.36 13.85
C GLN A 39 -0.66 -10.32 13.81
N VAL A 40 -0.07 -9.15 13.56
CA VAL A 40 1.37 -9.00 13.32
C VAL A 40 2.10 -8.52 14.57
N GLU A 41 3.37 -8.92 14.69
CA GLU A 41 4.24 -8.49 15.78
C GLU A 41 4.78 -7.07 15.55
N PRO A 42 5.06 -6.30 16.63
CA PRO A 42 5.78 -5.04 16.51
C PRO A 42 7.10 -5.19 15.74
N GLY A 43 7.32 -4.31 14.75
CA GLY A 43 8.52 -4.33 13.93
C GLY A 43 8.54 -5.37 12.80
N TYR A 44 7.44 -6.11 12.55
CA TYR A 44 7.42 -7.11 11.46
C TYR A 44 7.78 -6.51 10.09
N LEU A 45 7.38 -5.26 9.84
CA LEU A 45 7.56 -4.59 8.56
C LEU A 45 9.01 -4.30 8.20
N HIS A 46 9.82 -3.93 9.19
CA HIS A 46 11.22 -3.65 8.96
C HIS A 46 11.97 -4.87 8.40
N LYS A 47 11.49 -6.09 8.69
CA LYS A 47 12.09 -7.32 8.16
C LYS A 47 11.71 -7.60 6.71
N LEU A 48 10.64 -7.00 6.22
CA LEU A 48 10.08 -7.22 4.88
C LEU A 48 10.48 -6.14 3.89
N LEU A 49 10.80 -4.94 4.38
CA LEU A 49 11.21 -3.80 3.58
C LEU A 49 12.74 -3.75 3.43
N PRO A 50 13.25 -3.24 2.30
CA PRO A 50 14.66 -2.93 2.19
C PRO A 50 15.05 -1.79 3.15
N ASP A 51 16.27 -1.84 3.68
CA ASP A 51 16.79 -0.85 4.63
C ASP A 51 16.98 0.55 4.04
N SER A 52 16.85 0.69 2.71
CA SER A 52 17.03 1.96 2.00
C SER A 52 16.15 2.00 0.77
N ALA A 53 15.76 3.21 0.37
CA ALA A 53 14.96 3.43 -0.83
C ALA A 53 15.70 2.94 -2.09
N PRO A 54 14.97 2.40 -3.09
CA PRO A 54 15.58 1.97 -4.35
C PRO A 54 16.19 3.17 -5.09
N SER A 55 17.34 2.94 -5.75
CA SER A 55 18.05 3.96 -6.51
C SER A 55 17.40 4.27 -7.86
N GLN A 56 16.51 3.40 -8.33
CA GLN A 56 15.77 3.51 -9.58
C GLN A 56 14.27 3.42 -9.31
N PRO A 57 13.44 4.10 -10.12
CA PRO A 57 12.00 4.01 -9.97
C PRO A 57 11.52 2.58 -10.24
N GLU A 58 10.63 2.11 -9.38
CA GLU A 58 9.93 0.84 -9.56
C GLU A 58 8.59 1.08 -10.27
N SER A 59 8.07 0.04 -10.92
CA SER A 59 6.76 0.11 -11.58
C SER A 59 5.64 0.16 -10.54
N LEU A 60 4.54 0.86 -10.84
CA LEU A 60 3.36 0.86 -9.96
C LEU A 60 2.83 -0.56 -9.73
N GLN A 61 2.95 -1.44 -10.72
CA GLN A 61 2.50 -2.83 -10.61
C GLN A 61 3.31 -3.58 -9.54
N ASN A 62 4.63 -3.40 -9.51
CA ASN A 62 5.50 -4.06 -8.54
C ASN A 62 5.20 -3.61 -7.11
N VAL A 63 4.83 -2.33 -6.94
CA VAL A 63 4.40 -1.78 -5.65
C VAL A 63 3.05 -2.37 -5.22
N LEU A 64 2.08 -2.50 -6.15
CA LEU A 64 0.75 -3.05 -5.86
C LEU A 64 0.75 -4.57 -5.63
N ASP A 65 1.61 -5.30 -6.33
CA ASP A 65 1.74 -6.76 -6.21
C ASP A 65 2.63 -7.17 -5.03
N GLY A 66 3.42 -6.25 -4.50
CA GLY A 66 4.31 -6.53 -3.38
C GLY A 66 5.49 -7.44 -3.74
N GLU A 67 5.96 -7.40 -4.99
CA GLU A 67 6.96 -8.34 -5.51
C GLU A 67 8.32 -8.21 -4.78
N GLN A 68 8.64 -7.02 -4.26
CA GLN A 68 9.88 -6.73 -3.53
C GLN A 68 9.68 -6.71 -2.00
N SER A 69 8.45 -6.52 -1.52
CA SER A 69 8.09 -6.47 -0.10
C SER A 69 6.57 -6.64 0.02
N ASP A 70 6.08 -7.31 1.05
CA ASP A 70 4.66 -7.63 1.22
C ASP A 70 3.81 -6.38 1.60
N TYR A 71 3.73 -5.43 0.67
CA TYR A 71 2.93 -4.20 0.78
C TYR A 71 1.43 -4.48 0.69
N ARG A 72 1.05 -5.66 0.22
CA ARG A 72 -0.35 -6.08 0.13
C ARG A 72 -0.89 -6.53 1.49
N SER A 73 -0.09 -7.23 2.32
CA SER A 73 -0.49 -7.53 3.70
C SER A 73 -0.53 -6.30 4.61
N LEU A 74 0.11 -5.21 4.19
CA LEU A 74 0.12 -3.93 4.89
C LEU A 74 -1.18 -3.16 4.84
N PHE A 75 -1.93 -3.26 3.74
CA PHE A 75 -3.11 -2.43 3.52
C PHE A 75 -4.20 -2.57 4.59
N PRO A 76 -4.58 -3.79 5.05
CA PRO A 76 -5.51 -3.93 6.17
C PRO A 76 -4.95 -3.34 7.48
N VAL A 77 -3.65 -3.46 7.72
CA VAL A 77 -3.00 -2.88 8.93
C VAL A 77 -3.04 -1.34 8.89
N PHE A 78 -2.78 -0.75 7.73
CA PHE A 78 -2.82 0.71 7.54
C PHE A 78 -4.23 1.29 7.63
N VAL A 79 -5.22 0.67 6.98
CA VAL A 79 -6.62 1.12 7.04
C VAL A 79 -7.14 1.08 8.47
N PHE A 80 -6.81 0.02 9.24
CA PHE A 80 -7.23 -0.08 10.63
C PHE A 80 -6.53 0.92 11.56
N SER A 81 -5.23 1.16 11.34
CA SER A 81 -4.48 2.17 12.10
C SER A 81 -4.94 3.60 11.80
N LEU A 82 -5.39 3.88 10.56
CA LEU A 82 -5.88 5.20 10.17
C LEU A 82 -7.32 5.46 10.66
N LEU A 83 -8.16 4.41 10.74
CA LEU A 83 -9.55 4.52 11.20
C LEU A 83 -9.71 4.50 12.73
N LEU A 84 -8.79 3.86 13.48
CA LEU A 84 -8.85 3.79 14.95
C LEU A 84 -8.01 4.85 15.68
N TRP A 85 -7.28 5.72 14.97
CA TRP A 85 -6.67 6.91 15.57
C TRP A 85 -7.75 7.98 15.83
N THR A 86 -8.69 7.66 16.71
CA THR A 86 -9.43 8.68 17.45
C THR A 86 -8.58 9.03 18.67
N PRO A 87 -8.26 10.32 18.91
CA PRO A 87 -7.50 10.69 20.09
C PRO A 87 -8.31 10.29 21.32
N HIS A 88 -7.78 9.39 22.14
CA HIS A 88 -8.39 9.05 23.42
C HIS A 88 -8.42 10.34 24.25
N PRO A 89 -9.60 10.86 24.67
CA PRO A 89 -9.62 11.97 25.60
C PRO A 89 -8.97 11.50 26.90
N THR A 90 -7.87 12.13 27.26
CA THR A 90 -7.26 12.00 28.58
C THR A 90 -8.21 12.62 29.59
N VAL A 91 -8.71 11.80 30.50
CA VAL A 91 -9.41 12.24 31.72
C VAL A 91 -8.39 12.79 32.70
#